data_AF-A0A9Q0UWC9-F1
#
_entry.id   AF-A0A9Q0UWC9-F1
#
_cell.length_a   1.000
_cell.length_b   1.000
_cell.length_c   1.000
_cell.angle_alpha   90.00
_cell.angle_beta   90.00
_cell.angle_gamma   90.00
#
_symmetry.space_group_name_H-M   'P 1'
#
loop_
_entity.id
_entity.type
_entity.pdbx_description
1 polymer ?
#
loop_
_entity_poly.entity_id
_entity_poly.type
_entity_poly.pdbx_seq_one_letter_code
_entity_poly.pdbx_strand_id
1 'polypeptide(L)'
;MTILQRGKTHLISRLKLLTPLQRFNHTLTKEGLKAPAYYEMGRDFLAQQRYVFDRSKWRKVNARYHGITRSMIPDAPWTVLKLLRVGGFEAYLVGGCVRDLLLNKAPKDFDVITTANLQQIKKKFHRAKIVGRRFPICMVLVKGSAIEVSSFETSAQQCQEKEKALLSQMRGSCDEKDFLLWKNSMQRDFTINSLFFDPFMNRIYDYANGMEDLRSLKLKTLIPARLSFQEDCARILRGIRIAGRLGLSISKDTETAICILQSSVKSLNKDRIKMELNYMLSYGAAESTILLLQRFQLLKFFLPFHVCTFSVSNLLHFFLLIVTNLPCI
;
A
#
# COMPACT_ATOMS: atom_id res chain seq x y z
N MET A 1 -36.79 14.73 39.07
CA MET A 1 -36.98 14.74 37.61
C MET A 1 -35.79 14.06 36.96
N THR A 2 -36.05 12.86 36.50
CA THR A 2 -35.16 11.93 35.80
C THR A 2 -35.02 12.34 34.33
N ILE A 3 -34.02 11.77 33.63
CA ILE A 3 -33.88 11.64 32.16
C ILE A 3 -33.12 12.85 31.54
N LEU A 4 -31.87 12.74 31.06
CA LEU A 4 -31.45 11.96 29.88
C LEU A 4 -29.92 11.71 29.87
N GLN A 5 -29.42 10.82 30.74
CA GLN A 5 -28.17 10.07 30.47
C GLN A 5 -28.54 8.85 29.62
N ARG A 6 -28.47 8.94 28.29
CA ARG A 6 -28.49 7.77 27.40
C ARG A 6 -27.86 8.14 26.06
N GLY A 7 -26.75 7.49 25.70
CA GLY A 7 -26.22 7.53 24.33
C GLY A 7 -24.71 7.46 24.12
N LYS A 8 -23.86 7.39 25.16
CA LYS A 8 -22.38 7.40 25.00
C LYS A 8 -21.67 6.06 25.26
N THR A 9 -22.37 4.96 25.49
CA THR A 9 -21.76 3.74 26.07
C THR A 9 -21.72 2.49 25.20
N HIS A 10 -22.16 2.48 23.93
CA HIS A 10 -22.25 1.22 23.16
C HIS A 10 -21.29 0.99 21.97
N LEU A 11 -20.37 1.92 21.63
CA LEU A 11 -19.37 1.67 20.57
C LEU A 11 -17.90 1.74 21.01
N ILE A 12 -17.62 2.28 22.19
CA ILE A 12 -16.24 2.42 22.71
C ILE A 12 -15.69 1.06 23.23
N SER A 13 -16.54 0.04 23.37
CA SER A 13 -16.17 -1.29 23.89
C SER A 13 -15.65 -2.29 22.85
N ARG A 14 -15.72 -2.01 21.54
CA ARG A 14 -15.26 -2.97 20.49
C ARG A 14 -13.92 -2.67 19.83
N LEU A 15 -13.30 -1.51 20.10
CA LEU A 15 -12.02 -1.10 19.48
C LEU A 15 -10.88 -0.84 20.48
N LYS A 16 -11.12 -1.01 21.78
CA LYS A 16 -10.12 -0.77 22.85
C LYS A 16 -9.35 -2.02 23.34
N LEU A 17 -9.30 -3.09 22.56
CA LEU A 17 -8.58 -4.34 22.90
C LEU A 17 -7.47 -4.71 21.90
N LEU A 18 -6.81 -3.74 21.26
CA LEU A 18 -5.74 -3.99 20.29
C LEU A 18 -4.32 -3.68 20.80
N THR A 19 -4.10 -3.91 22.10
CA THR A 19 -2.77 -4.29 22.60
C THR A 19 -2.96 -5.42 23.60
N PRO A 20 -2.63 -6.63 23.17
CA PRO A 20 -1.46 -7.29 23.72
C PRO A 20 -0.46 -7.58 22.60
N LEU A 21 0.82 -7.74 22.97
CA LEU A 21 1.82 -8.44 22.17
C LEU A 21 1.20 -9.72 21.59
N GLN A 22 0.67 -9.64 20.38
CA GLN A 22 0.21 -10.82 19.66
C GLN A 22 1.49 -11.55 19.26
N ARG A 23 1.80 -12.61 20.02
CA ARG A 23 2.67 -13.68 19.53
C ARG A 23 2.15 -14.04 18.15
N PHE A 24 3.00 -13.89 17.15
CA PHE A 24 2.74 -14.27 15.77
C PHE A 24 2.34 -15.75 15.72
N ASN A 25 1.05 -16.05 15.83
CA ASN A 25 0.51 -17.39 15.60
C ASN A 25 0.44 -17.62 14.09
N HIS A 26 1.61 -17.69 13.46
CA HIS A 26 1.78 -18.21 12.11
C HIS A 26 2.24 -19.66 12.23
N THR A 27 1.33 -20.54 12.66
CA THR A 27 1.53 -21.98 12.56
C THR A 27 1.57 -22.34 11.08
N LEU A 28 2.74 -22.73 10.59
CA LEU A 28 2.86 -23.52 9.38
C LEU A 28 2.13 -24.83 9.64
N THR A 29 0.91 -25.00 9.12
CA THR A 29 0.47 -26.34 8.81
C THR A 29 1.46 -26.89 7.79
N LYS A 30 2.21 -27.93 8.16
CA LYS A 30 3.07 -28.71 7.26
C LYS A 30 2.24 -29.49 6.21
N GLU A 31 1.06 -29.01 5.87
CA GLU A 31 0.31 -29.50 4.72
C GLU A 31 0.82 -28.71 3.53
N GLY A 32 1.43 -29.40 2.57
CA GLY A 32 2.01 -28.79 1.37
C GLY A 32 1.08 -27.70 0.82
N LEU A 33 1.62 -26.50 0.62
CA LEU A 33 0.93 -25.37 0.00
C LEU A 33 0.50 -25.80 -1.41
N LYS A 34 -0.69 -26.43 -1.53
CA LYS A 34 -1.34 -26.62 -2.83
C LYS A 34 -1.64 -25.23 -3.35
N ALA A 35 -0.96 -24.87 -4.44
CA ALA A 35 -1.21 -23.62 -5.12
C ALA A 35 -2.70 -23.56 -5.54
N PRO A 36 -3.35 -22.39 -5.48
CA PRO A 36 -4.70 -22.23 -6.02
C PRO A 36 -4.77 -22.76 -7.45
N ALA A 37 -5.89 -23.40 -7.84
CA ALA A 37 -6.05 -24.09 -9.12
C ALA A 37 -5.67 -23.24 -10.36
N TYR A 38 -5.76 -21.91 -10.26
CA TYR A 38 -5.35 -21.00 -11.34
C TYR A 38 -3.84 -20.83 -11.52
N TYR A 39 -2.99 -21.37 -10.63
CA TYR A 39 -1.54 -21.37 -10.86
C TYR A 39 -1.11 -22.33 -11.97
N GLU A 40 -1.92 -23.36 -12.22
CA GLU A 40 -1.76 -24.29 -13.34
C GLU A 40 -2.29 -23.72 -14.67
N MET A 41 -3.10 -22.66 -14.61
CA MET A 41 -3.60 -21.98 -15.81
C MET A 41 -2.54 -21.05 -16.41
N GLY A 42 -2.43 -21.06 -17.75
CA GLY A 42 -1.40 -20.33 -18.51
C GLY A 42 -1.42 -18.81 -18.29
N ARG A 43 -0.31 -18.14 -18.63
CA ARG A 43 -0.12 -16.67 -18.47
C ARG A 43 -1.26 -15.85 -19.10
N ASP A 44 -1.84 -16.32 -20.19
CA ASP A 44 -2.90 -15.61 -20.91
C ASP A 44 -4.23 -15.57 -20.15
N PHE A 45 -4.59 -16.65 -19.44
CA PHE A 45 -5.78 -16.69 -18.60
C PHE A 45 -5.66 -15.75 -17.39
N LEU A 46 -4.47 -15.69 -16.80
CA LEU A 46 -4.18 -14.77 -15.70
C LEU A 46 -4.17 -13.30 -16.16
N ALA A 47 -3.68 -13.02 -17.37
CA ALA A 47 -3.74 -11.69 -17.97
C ALA A 47 -5.19 -11.23 -18.25
N GLN A 48 -6.11 -12.17 -18.56
CA GLN A 48 -7.54 -11.89 -18.66
C GLN A 48 -8.16 -11.54 -17.29
N GLN A 49 -7.72 -12.19 -16.21
CA GLN A 49 -8.19 -11.87 -14.85
C GLN A 49 -7.81 -10.47 -14.36
N ARG A 50 -6.74 -9.88 -14.90
CA ARG A 50 -6.30 -8.51 -14.58
C ARG A 50 -7.38 -7.45 -14.80
N TYR A 51 -8.33 -7.72 -15.71
CA TYR A 51 -9.34 -6.79 -16.17
C TYR A 51 -10.78 -7.25 -15.88
N VAL A 52 -10.98 -8.15 -14.91
CA VAL A 52 -12.34 -8.47 -14.46
C VAL A 52 -12.90 -7.26 -13.74
N PHE A 53 -13.74 -6.52 -14.46
CA PHE A 53 -14.45 -5.37 -13.93
C PHE A 53 -15.54 -5.84 -12.97
N ASP A 54 -15.33 -5.59 -11.67
CA ASP A 54 -16.22 -6.02 -10.61
C ASP A 54 -16.69 -4.83 -9.78
N ARG A 55 -17.87 -4.31 -10.12
CA ARG A 55 -18.50 -3.19 -9.40
C ARG A 55 -18.99 -3.58 -8.01
N SER A 56 -19.17 -4.87 -7.74
CA SER A 56 -19.68 -5.32 -6.44
C SER A 56 -18.74 -4.96 -5.29
N LYS A 57 -17.45 -4.70 -5.60
CA LYS A 57 -16.40 -4.27 -4.67
C LYS A 57 -16.35 -2.77 -4.43
N TRP A 58 -17.07 -1.98 -5.23
CA TRP A 58 -16.98 -0.52 -5.15
C TRP A 58 -17.74 -0.01 -3.94
N ARG A 59 -17.06 0.75 -3.09
CA ARG A 59 -17.61 1.33 -1.88
C ARG A 59 -17.13 2.77 -1.74
N LYS A 60 -18.07 3.65 -1.41
CA LYS A 60 -17.82 5.04 -1.02
C LYS A 60 -18.29 5.18 0.42
N VAL A 61 -17.37 5.41 1.35
CA VAL A 61 -17.69 5.49 2.77
C VAL A 61 -17.39 6.87 3.33
N ASN A 62 -18.17 7.30 4.32
CA ASN A 62 -17.90 8.56 5.00
C ASN A 62 -16.69 8.39 5.93
N ALA A 63 -15.67 9.21 5.73
CA ALA A 63 -14.41 9.15 6.47
C ALA A 63 -14.59 9.40 7.97
N ARG A 64 -15.60 10.21 8.35
CA ARG A 64 -15.88 10.55 9.76
C ARG A 64 -16.35 9.34 10.56
N TYR A 65 -17.06 8.40 9.95
CA TYR A 65 -17.46 7.14 10.60
C TYR A 65 -16.25 6.24 10.92
N HIS A 66 -15.11 6.52 10.31
CA HIS A 66 -13.84 5.84 10.56
C HIS A 66 -12.85 6.71 11.35
N GLY A 67 -13.35 7.77 12.00
CA GLY A 67 -12.52 8.65 12.84
C GLY A 67 -11.59 9.60 12.07
N ILE A 68 -11.62 9.58 10.74
CA ILE A 68 -10.77 10.44 9.93
C ILE A 68 -11.39 11.83 9.85
N THR A 69 -10.63 12.82 10.28
CA THR A 69 -11.01 14.23 10.20
C THR A 69 -9.92 15.02 9.49
N ARG A 70 -10.27 16.23 9.02
CA ARG A 70 -9.28 17.13 8.43
C ARG A 70 -8.11 17.39 9.37
N SER A 71 -8.32 17.53 10.68
CA SER A 71 -7.25 17.87 11.64
C SER A 71 -6.04 16.92 11.59
N MET A 72 -6.24 15.67 11.15
CA MET A 72 -5.17 14.66 11.02
C MET A 72 -4.25 14.88 9.80
N ILE A 73 -4.61 15.77 8.87
CA ILE A 73 -3.81 16.09 7.69
C ILE A 73 -2.86 17.25 8.04
N PRO A 74 -1.54 17.11 7.88
CA PRO A 74 -0.63 18.22 8.09
C PRO A 74 -0.88 19.38 7.13
N ASP A 75 -0.35 20.54 7.48
CA ASP A 75 -0.56 21.78 6.75
C ASP A 75 -0.02 21.77 5.31
N ALA A 76 1.15 21.18 5.10
CA ALA A 76 1.78 21.08 3.78
C ALA A 76 0.93 20.27 2.76
N PRO A 77 0.56 18.99 3.00
CA PRO A 77 -0.28 18.24 2.06
C PRO A 77 -1.66 18.87 1.88
N TRP A 78 -2.23 19.47 2.93
CA TRP A 78 -3.48 20.21 2.78
C TRP A 78 -3.38 21.42 1.86
N THR A 79 -2.28 22.16 1.95
CA THR A 79 -2.04 23.32 1.07
C THR A 79 -1.94 22.88 -0.38
N VAL A 80 -1.23 21.77 -0.64
CA VAL A 80 -1.15 21.17 -1.99
C VAL A 80 -2.54 20.79 -2.51
N LEU A 81 -3.33 20.05 -1.72
CA LEU A 81 -4.70 19.65 -2.08
C LEU A 81 -5.58 20.86 -2.38
N LYS A 82 -5.55 21.89 -1.54
CA LYS A 82 -6.31 23.13 -1.73
C LYS A 82 -5.92 23.86 -3.01
N LEU A 83 -4.62 24.04 -3.26
CA LEU A 83 -4.15 24.76 -4.45
C LEU A 83 -4.51 24.02 -5.74
N LEU A 84 -4.42 22.68 -5.74
CA LEU A 84 -4.88 21.87 -6.87
C LEU A 84 -6.38 22.04 -7.11
N ARG A 85 -7.19 21.94 -6.04
CA ARG A 85 -8.65 22.14 -6.11
C ARG A 85 -9.05 23.51 -6.63
N VAL A 86 -8.43 24.58 -6.13
CA VAL A 86 -8.65 25.95 -6.63
C VAL A 86 -8.26 26.09 -8.11
N GLY A 87 -7.39 25.21 -8.62
CA GLY A 87 -7.04 25.14 -10.05
C GLY A 87 -8.03 24.40 -10.93
N GLY A 88 -9.16 23.94 -10.39
CA GLY A 88 -10.10 23.10 -11.13
C GLY A 88 -9.69 21.63 -11.24
N PHE A 89 -8.64 21.20 -10.53
CA PHE A 89 -8.21 19.80 -10.55
C PHE A 89 -8.83 19.01 -9.40
N GLU A 90 -9.15 17.74 -9.65
CA GLU A 90 -9.46 16.79 -8.58
C GLU A 90 -8.15 16.40 -7.89
N ALA A 91 -8.17 16.27 -6.56
CA ALA A 91 -6.99 15.90 -5.78
C ALA A 91 -7.38 15.07 -4.57
N TYR A 92 -6.66 13.96 -4.36
CA TYR A 92 -6.96 12.96 -3.34
C TYR A 92 -5.69 12.60 -2.58
N LEU A 93 -5.84 12.26 -1.30
CA LEU A 93 -4.82 11.50 -0.58
C LEU A 93 -4.94 10.03 -0.96
N VAL A 94 -3.81 9.32 -1.05
CA VAL A 94 -3.81 7.94 -1.51
C VAL A 94 -2.80 7.05 -0.79
N GLY A 95 -3.11 5.76 -0.72
CA GLY A 95 -2.15 4.73 -0.35
C GLY A 95 -1.82 4.67 1.12
N GLY A 96 -0.52 4.71 1.44
CA GLY A 96 -0.03 4.44 2.79
C GLY A 96 -0.60 5.38 3.84
N CYS A 97 -0.79 6.65 3.48
CA CYS A 97 -1.36 7.65 4.37
C CYS A 97 -2.82 7.36 4.74
N VAL A 98 -3.65 6.98 3.77
CA VAL A 98 -5.07 6.67 4.00
C VAL A 98 -5.22 5.44 4.89
N ARG A 99 -4.43 4.40 4.61
CA ARG A 99 -4.39 3.18 5.44
C ARG A 99 -3.96 3.47 6.87
N ASP A 100 -2.90 4.26 7.06
CA ASP A 100 -2.36 4.54 8.39
C ASP A 100 -3.37 5.38 9.20
N LEU A 101 -4.03 6.36 8.58
CA LEU A 101 -5.15 7.10 9.19
C LEU A 101 -6.30 6.19 9.61
N LEU A 102 -6.70 5.24 8.77
CA LEU A 102 -7.75 4.26 9.09
C LEU A 102 -7.39 3.33 10.25
N LEU A 103 -6.10 3.06 10.45
CA LEU A 103 -5.57 2.29 11.60
C LEU A 103 -5.31 3.16 12.83
N ASN A 104 -5.67 4.45 12.79
CA ASN A 104 -5.35 5.43 13.84
C ASN A 104 -3.84 5.47 14.16
N LYS A 105 -3.00 5.30 13.13
CA LYS A 105 -1.55 5.44 13.20
C LYS A 105 -1.14 6.73 12.48
N ALA A 106 -0.05 7.35 12.93
CA ALA A 106 0.51 8.50 12.23
C ALA A 106 1.08 8.06 10.86
N PRO A 107 0.62 8.65 9.74
CA PRO A 107 1.24 8.44 8.43
C PRO A 107 2.69 8.91 8.43
N LYS A 108 3.56 8.20 7.70
CA LYS A 108 4.95 8.60 7.51
C LYS A 108 5.08 9.74 6.50
N ASP A 109 4.29 9.61 5.44
CA ASP A 109 4.22 10.45 4.26
C ASP A 109 2.75 10.69 3.91
N PHE A 110 2.49 11.76 3.16
CA PHE A 110 1.17 12.09 2.63
C PHE A 110 1.27 12.25 1.12
N ASP A 111 0.90 11.18 0.41
CA ASP A 111 0.92 11.16 -1.05
C ASP A 111 -0.36 11.76 -1.61
N VAL A 112 -0.21 12.64 -2.59
CA VAL A 112 -1.31 13.27 -3.31
C VAL A 112 -1.37 12.72 -4.74
N ILE A 113 -2.58 12.45 -5.22
CA ILE A 113 -2.83 12.15 -6.63
C ILE A 113 -3.86 13.11 -7.20
N THR A 114 -3.67 13.55 -8.44
CA THR A 114 -4.51 14.59 -9.06
C THR A 114 -4.75 14.37 -10.55
N THR A 115 -5.81 14.99 -11.07
CA THR A 115 -6.10 15.05 -12.51
C THR A 115 -5.18 16.01 -13.27
N ALA A 116 -4.44 16.89 -12.57
CA ALA A 116 -3.42 17.71 -13.21
C ALA A 116 -2.30 16.84 -13.77
N ASN A 117 -1.82 17.16 -14.97
CA ASN A 117 -0.61 16.55 -15.51
C ASN A 117 0.66 17.11 -14.83
N LEU A 118 1.78 16.41 -14.96
CA LEU A 118 3.02 16.79 -14.26
C LEU A 118 3.51 18.20 -14.61
N GLN A 119 3.29 18.67 -15.84
CA GLN A 119 3.68 20.02 -16.27
C GLN A 119 2.76 21.08 -15.68
N GLN A 120 1.45 20.81 -15.57
CA GLN A 120 0.50 21.69 -14.89
C GLN A 120 0.83 21.80 -13.40
N ILE A 121 1.18 20.69 -12.73
CA ILE A 121 1.64 20.71 -11.34
C ILE A 121 2.89 21.57 -11.22
N LYS A 122 3.91 21.34 -12.08
CA LYS A 122 5.14 22.13 -12.08
C LYS A 122 4.92 23.63 -12.32
N LYS A 123 3.99 23.99 -13.20
CA LYS A 123 3.60 25.40 -13.44
C LYS A 123 2.87 26.01 -12.25
N LYS A 124 2.06 25.21 -11.55
CA LYS A 124 1.24 25.67 -10.43
C LYS A 124 2.05 25.91 -9.15
N PHE A 125 3.10 25.13 -8.93
CA PHE A 125 3.91 25.22 -7.72
C PHE A 125 5.32 25.69 -8.05
N HIS A 126 5.72 26.86 -7.52
CA HIS A 126 7.04 27.46 -7.78
C HIS A 126 8.20 26.52 -7.41
N ARG A 127 8.08 25.79 -6.28
CA ARG A 127 9.08 24.83 -5.80
C ARG A 127 8.63 23.40 -6.08
N ALA A 128 8.57 23.03 -7.35
CA ALA A 128 8.20 21.68 -7.78
C ALA A 128 9.20 21.09 -8.76
N LYS A 129 9.56 19.82 -8.55
CA LYS A 129 10.49 19.08 -9.41
C LYS A 129 9.89 17.74 -9.81
N ILE A 130 9.90 17.46 -11.11
CA ILE A 130 9.56 16.13 -11.61
C ILE A 130 10.75 15.21 -11.36
N VAL A 131 10.50 14.09 -10.69
CA VAL A 131 11.49 13.05 -10.37
C VAL A 131 11.03 11.69 -10.87
N GLY A 132 11.97 10.78 -11.09
CA GLY A 132 11.69 9.45 -11.62
C GLY A 132 11.66 9.41 -13.15
N ARG A 133 12.31 8.40 -13.74
CA ARG A 133 12.31 8.18 -15.20
C ARG A 133 11.13 7.31 -15.64
N ARG A 134 10.98 6.14 -15.02
CA ARG A 134 9.93 5.16 -15.35
C ARG A 134 8.56 5.51 -14.77
N PHE A 135 8.55 6.07 -13.57
CA PHE A 135 7.33 6.48 -12.84
C PHE A 135 7.50 7.93 -12.43
N PRO A 136 7.32 8.87 -13.37
CA PRO A 136 7.56 10.26 -13.08
C PRO A 136 6.49 10.77 -12.10
N ILE A 137 6.94 11.39 -11.01
CA ILE A 137 6.09 12.05 -10.00
C ILE A 137 6.62 13.46 -9.76
N CYS A 138 5.77 14.34 -9.22
CA CYS A 138 6.18 15.70 -8.89
C CYS A 138 6.44 15.81 -7.39
N MET A 139 7.67 16.12 -7.00
CA MET A 139 8.01 16.51 -5.63
C MET A 139 7.71 18.00 -5.45
N VAL A 140 6.73 18.32 -4.60
CA VAL A 140 6.29 19.68 -4.35
C VAL A 140 6.70 20.09 -2.94
N LEU A 141 7.53 21.14 -2.82
CA LEU A 141 8.01 21.63 -1.54
C LEU A 141 7.13 22.77 -1.04
N VAL A 142 6.40 22.51 0.04
CA VAL A 142 5.48 23.48 0.68
C VAL A 142 5.71 23.49 2.17
N LYS A 143 5.83 24.68 2.77
CA LYS A 143 6.05 24.86 4.22
C LYS A 143 7.22 24.02 4.79
N GLY A 144 8.30 23.88 4.01
CA GLY A 144 9.47 23.09 4.42
C GLY A 144 9.31 21.57 4.30
N SER A 145 8.15 21.06 3.88
CA SER A 145 7.90 19.63 3.67
C SER A 145 7.81 19.30 2.18
N ALA A 146 8.46 18.21 1.77
CA ALA A 146 8.33 17.66 0.43
C ALA A 146 7.11 16.73 0.35
N ILE A 147 6.20 17.02 -0.57
CA ILE A 147 4.97 16.26 -0.81
C ILE A 147 5.06 15.59 -2.18
N GLU A 148 4.82 14.29 -2.24
CA GLU A 148 4.74 13.55 -3.49
C GLU A 148 3.38 13.80 -4.15
N VAL A 149 3.39 14.31 -5.39
CA VAL A 149 2.20 14.59 -6.17
C VAL A 149 2.27 13.82 -7.49
N SER A 150 1.38 12.83 -7.63
CA SER A 150 1.27 11.98 -8.83
C SER A 150 0.10 12.42 -9.71
N SER A 151 0.21 12.15 -11.02
CA SER A 151 -0.87 12.39 -11.98
C SER A 151 -1.57 11.08 -12.38
N PHE A 152 -2.89 11.12 -12.56
CA PHE A 152 -3.63 9.98 -13.12
C PHE A 152 -3.18 9.63 -14.55
N GLU A 153 -2.71 10.60 -15.34
CA GLU A 153 -2.24 10.38 -16.72
C GLU A 153 -0.97 9.55 -16.78
N THR A 154 -0.03 9.79 -15.88
CA THR A 154 1.23 9.03 -15.80
C THR A 154 1.00 7.58 -15.41
N SER A 155 -0.06 7.33 -14.64
CA SER A 155 -0.50 5.98 -14.32
C SER A 155 -1.18 5.31 -15.53
N ALA A 156 -1.89 6.06 -16.38
CA ALA A 156 -2.66 5.54 -17.51
C ALA A 156 -1.84 4.98 -18.69
N GLN A 157 -0.56 5.31 -18.83
CA GLN A 157 0.24 5.02 -20.04
C GLN A 157 0.58 3.53 -20.27
N GLN A 158 0.19 2.60 -19.39
CA GLN A 158 0.65 1.21 -19.47
C GLN A 158 -0.21 0.21 -20.27
N CYS A 159 -1.36 0.56 -20.86
CA CYS A 159 -2.10 -0.36 -21.76
C CYS A 159 -3.17 0.39 -22.58
N GLN A 160 -2.82 0.99 -23.72
CA GLN A 160 -3.78 1.80 -24.51
C GLN A 160 -4.76 0.96 -25.36
N GLU A 161 -4.37 -0.22 -25.84
CA GLU A 161 -5.19 -0.99 -26.80
C GLU A 161 -6.35 -1.74 -26.15
N LYS A 162 -6.13 -2.35 -24.97
CA LYS A 162 -7.18 -3.06 -24.21
C LYS A 162 -8.13 -2.12 -23.45
N GLU A 163 -7.73 -0.86 -23.28
CA GLU A 163 -8.50 0.16 -22.59
C GLU A 163 -9.75 0.60 -23.37
N LYS A 164 -9.66 0.68 -24.71
CA LYS A 164 -10.80 1.05 -25.56
C LYS A 164 -11.95 0.04 -25.47
N ALA A 165 -11.63 -1.26 -25.39
CA ALA A 165 -12.62 -2.33 -25.24
C ALA A 165 -13.34 -2.27 -23.87
N LEU A 166 -12.60 -1.95 -22.79
CA LEU A 166 -13.19 -1.77 -21.47
C LEU A 166 -14.04 -0.49 -21.38
N LEU A 167 -13.56 0.60 -21.98
CA LEU A 167 -14.29 1.86 -22.09
C LEU A 167 -15.61 1.67 -22.85
N SER A 168 -15.64 0.84 -23.89
CA SER A 168 -16.89 0.53 -24.61
C SER A 168 -17.90 -0.29 -23.79
N GLN A 169 -17.44 -1.21 -22.92
CA GLN A 169 -18.34 -1.92 -21.98
C GLN A 169 -18.88 -1.01 -20.87
N MET A 170 -18.25 0.14 -20.64
CA MET A 170 -18.51 1.08 -19.53
C MET A 170 -19.39 2.27 -19.91
N ARG A 171 -19.54 2.59 -21.21
CA ARG A 171 -20.35 3.72 -21.68
C ARG A 171 -21.82 3.48 -21.33
N GLY A 172 -22.28 4.12 -20.24
CA GLY A 172 -23.71 4.19 -19.89
C GLY A 172 -24.04 4.14 -18.39
N SER A 173 -23.10 3.78 -17.50
CA SER A 173 -23.48 3.52 -16.09
C SER A 173 -22.49 4.01 -15.01
N CYS A 174 -21.34 4.59 -15.36
CA CYS A 174 -20.30 4.96 -14.38
C CYS A 174 -19.82 6.41 -14.55
N ASP A 175 -19.68 7.13 -13.44
CA ASP A 175 -19.01 8.44 -13.41
C ASP A 175 -17.56 8.29 -13.89
N GLU A 176 -17.11 9.18 -14.78
CA GLU A 176 -15.72 9.19 -15.29
C GLU A 176 -14.69 9.26 -14.16
N LYS A 177 -15.02 9.97 -13.07
CA LYS A 177 -14.18 10.08 -11.87
C LYS A 177 -13.94 8.74 -11.19
N ASP A 178 -14.99 7.93 -11.05
CA ASP A 178 -14.86 6.61 -10.41
C ASP A 178 -14.02 5.66 -11.27
N PHE A 179 -14.20 5.71 -12.59
CA PHE A 179 -13.38 4.93 -13.51
C PHE A 179 -11.91 5.29 -13.38
N LEU A 180 -11.59 6.59 -13.32
CA LEU A 180 -10.23 7.07 -13.17
C LEU A 180 -9.57 6.57 -11.88
N LEU A 181 -10.31 6.66 -10.76
CA LEU A 181 -9.84 6.20 -9.46
C LEU A 181 -9.66 4.67 -9.45
N TRP A 182 -10.64 3.91 -9.94
CA TRP A 182 -10.56 2.45 -10.06
C TRP A 182 -9.37 2.02 -10.92
N LYS A 183 -9.16 2.67 -12.08
CA LYS A 183 -8.04 2.38 -12.98
C LYS A 183 -6.71 2.57 -12.27
N ASN A 184 -6.58 3.66 -11.48
CA ASN A 184 -5.39 3.87 -10.67
C ASN A 184 -5.26 2.86 -9.54
N SER A 185 -6.36 2.47 -8.87
CA SER A 185 -6.33 1.39 -7.86
C SER A 185 -5.70 0.15 -8.45
N MET A 186 -6.18 -0.33 -9.60
CA MET A 186 -5.77 -1.62 -10.22
C MET A 186 -4.27 -1.72 -10.57
N GLN A 187 -3.54 -0.61 -10.60
CA GLN A 187 -2.10 -0.60 -10.86
C GLN A 187 -1.24 -0.69 -9.58
N ARG A 188 -1.89 -0.64 -8.42
CA ARG A 188 -1.24 -0.68 -7.12
C ARG A 188 -0.94 -2.11 -6.69
N ASP A 189 -0.13 -2.22 -5.66
CA ASP A 189 0.42 -3.47 -5.16
C ASP A 189 -0.58 -4.26 -4.29
N PHE A 190 -1.15 -3.60 -3.28
CA PHE A 190 -2.00 -4.21 -2.25
C PHE A 190 -3.31 -3.45 -2.06
N THR A 191 -4.39 -4.18 -1.78
CA THR A 191 -5.76 -3.65 -1.67
C THR A 191 -5.82 -2.50 -0.65
N ILE A 192 -5.18 -2.67 0.50
CA ILE A 192 -5.08 -1.66 1.57
C ILE A 192 -4.32 -0.38 1.15
N ASN A 193 -3.48 -0.44 0.12
CA ASN A 193 -2.76 0.71 -0.44
C ASN A 193 -3.47 1.33 -1.66
N SER A 194 -4.64 0.81 -2.04
CA SER A 194 -5.43 1.32 -3.17
C SER A 194 -6.61 2.21 -2.77
N LEU A 195 -6.67 2.58 -1.50
CA LEU A 195 -7.69 3.47 -0.94
C LEU A 195 -7.36 4.93 -1.26
N PHE A 196 -8.39 5.69 -1.62
CA PHE A 196 -8.32 7.14 -1.81
C PHE A 196 -9.15 7.85 -0.76
N PHE A 197 -8.70 9.03 -0.36
CA PHE A 197 -9.44 9.89 0.55
C PHE A 197 -9.58 11.29 -0.04
N ASP A 198 -10.83 11.74 -0.16
CA ASP A 198 -11.20 13.13 -0.44
C ASP A 198 -11.54 13.85 0.88
N PRO A 199 -10.66 14.73 1.38
CA PRO A 199 -10.91 15.48 2.61
C PRO A 199 -11.91 16.63 2.46
N PHE A 200 -12.22 17.06 1.24
CA PHE A 200 -13.24 18.10 0.99
C PHE A 200 -14.64 17.50 1.11
N MET A 201 -14.84 16.31 0.55
CA MET A 201 -16.11 15.57 0.64
C MET A 201 -16.21 14.66 1.87
N ASN A 202 -15.15 14.54 2.68
CA ASN A 202 -15.03 13.57 3.77
C ASN A 202 -15.37 12.14 3.32
N ARG A 203 -14.84 11.72 2.17
CA ARG A 203 -15.20 10.45 1.53
C ARG A 203 -13.97 9.61 1.22
N ILE A 204 -14.03 8.34 1.59
CA ILE A 204 -13.04 7.33 1.23
C ILE A 204 -13.61 6.50 0.08
N TYR A 205 -12.78 6.26 -0.92
CA TYR A 205 -13.12 5.46 -2.08
C TYR A 205 -12.33 4.16 -2.02
N ASP A 206 -13.06 3.04 -2.04
CA ASP A 206 -12.51 1.69 -2.06
C ASP A 206 -13.08 0.95 -3.27
N TYR A 207 -12.18 0.53 -4.15
CA TYR A 207 -12.52 -0.17 -5.38
C TYR A 207 -11.99 -1.61 -5.42
N ALA A 208 -11.37 -2.07 -4.33
CA ALA A 208 -10.66 -3.35 -4.26
C ALA A 208 -10.87 -4.11 -2.94
N ASN A 209 -11.91 -3.75 -2.17
CA ASN A 209 -12.17 -4.25 -0.80
C ASN A 209 -11.01 -4.01 0.18
N GLY A 210 -10.23 -2.95 -0.01
CA GLY A 210 -9.12 -2.59 0.88
C GLY A 210 -9.58 -2.29 2.32
N MET A 211 -10.79 -1.77 2.52
CA MET A 211 -11.36 -1.53 3.85
C MET A 211 -11.62 -2.85 4.60
N GLU A 212 -12.08 -3.89 3.91
CA GLU A 212 -12.37 -5.19 4.50
C GLU A 212 -11.08 -5.97 4.82
N ASP A 213 -10.12 -5.94 3.88
CA ASP A 213 -8.79 -6.53 4.09
C ASP A 213 -8.06 -5.85 5.26
N LEU A 214 -8.22 -4.53 5.42
CA LEU A 214 -7.67 -3.79 6.55
C LEU A 214 -8.32 -4.18 7.89
N ARG A 215 -9.66 -4.34 7.93
CA ARG A 215 -10.38 -4.80 9.13
C ARG A 215 -10.00 -6.22 9.53
N SER A 216 -9.77 -7.09 8.55
CA SER A 216 -9.34 -8.48 8.78
C SER A 216 -7.83 -8.63 9.00
N LEU A 217 -7.08 -7.51 9.03
CA LEU A 217 -5.62 -7.46 9.18
C LEU A 217 -4.91 -8.40 8.19
N LYS A 218 -5.33 -8.34 6.92
CA LYS A 218 -4.86 -9.24 5.87
C LYS A 218 -4.20 -8.48 4.73
N LEU A 219 -3.01 -8.89 4.36
CA LEU A 219 -2.29 -8.38 3.19
C LEU A 219 -2.68 -9.19 1.96
N LYS A 220 -3.28 -8.52 0.98
CA LYS A 220 -3.74 -9.10 -0.28
C LYS A 220 -3.36 -8.21 -1.46
N THR A 221 -2.92 -8.82 -2.55
CA THR A 221 -2.66 -8.14 -3.83
C THR A 221 -3.97 -7.83 -4.54
N LEU A 222 -4.01 -6.79 -5.37
CA LEU A 222 -5.22 -6.44 -6.13
C LEU A 222 -5.54 -7.47 -7.22
N ILE A 223 -4.50 -7.92 -7.90
CA ILE A 223 -4.54 -8.97 -8.92
C ILE A 223 -3.93 -10.26 -8.34
N PRO A 224 -4.08 -11.42 -9.00
CA PRO A 224 -3.43 -12.66 -8.56
C PRO A 224 -1.95 -12.45 -8.23
N ALA A 225 -1.51 -12.88 -7.04
CA ALA A 225 -0.23 -12.46 -6.48
C ALA A 225 0.97 -12.83 -7.36
N ARG A 226 0.91 -13.97 -8.05
CA ARG A 226 1.91 -14.38 -9.05
C ARG A 226 2.13 -13.34 -10.14
N LEU A 227 1.06 -12.82 -10.73
CA LEU A 227 1.15 -11.79 -11.77
C LEU A 227 1.73 -10.49 -11.21
N SER A 228 1.21 -10.08 -10.04
CA SER A 228 1.67 -8.86 -9.38
C SER A 228 3.17 -8.88 -9.13
N PHE A 229 3.72 -10.02 -8.70
CA PHE A 229 5.15 -10.17 -8.41
C PHE A 229 6.00 -10.43 -9.65
N GLN A 230 5.43 -10.97 -10.73
CA GLN A 230 6.12 -11.06 -12.03
C GLN A 230 6.28 -9.69 -12.68
N GLU A 231 5.33 -8.77 -12.48
CA GLU A 231 5.43 -7.39 -12.95
C GLU A 231 6.49 -6.59 -12.20
N ASP A 232 6.48 -6.72 -10.87
CA ASP A 232 7.45 -6.06 -10.00
C ASP A 232 7.75 -6.94 -8.79
N CYS A 233 8.88 -7.65 -8.83
CA CYS A 233 9.31 -8.52 -7.73
C CYS A 233 9.65 -7.73 -6.46
N ALA A 234 9.86 -6.41 -6.52
CA ALA A 234 10.03 -5.58 -5.33
C ALA A 234 8.75 -5.56 -4.47
N ARG A 235 7.58 -5.88 -5.04
CA ARG A 235 6.32 -6.02 -4.29
C ARG A 235 6.39 -7.15 -3.25
N ILE A 236 7.25 -8.16 -3.42
CA ILE A 236 7.49 -9.21 -2.41
C ILE A 236 8.07 -8.59 -1.13
N LEU A 237 9.16 -7.84 -1.27
CA LEU A 237 9.81 -7.17 -0.14
C LEU A 237 8.89 -6.11 0.48
N ARG A 238 8.23 -5.32 -0.36
CA ARG A 238 7.27 -4.32 0.11
C ARG A 238 6.11 -4.95 0.88
N GLY A 239 5.62 -6.11 0.45
CA GLY A 239 4.59 -6.88 1.14
C GLY A 239 5.04 -7.32 2.53
N ILE A 240 6.22 -7.93 2.62
CA ILE A 240 6.82 -8.37 3.90
C ILE A 240 7.01 -7.18 4.84
N ARG A 241 7.53 -6.07 4.33
CA ARG A 241 7.69 -4.82 5.08
C ARG A 241 6.36 -4.30 5.64
N ILE A 242 5.31 -4.27 4.82
CA ILE A 242 3.99 -3.79 5.24
C ILE A 242 3.38 -4.75 6.27
N ALA A 243 3.47 -6.06 6.03
CA ALA A 243 2.98 -7.08 6.95
C ALA A 243 3.66 -7.01 8.31
N GLY A 244 4.99 -6.92 8.35
CA GLY A 244 5.76 -6.78 9.59
C GLY A 244 5.38 -5.50 10.34
N ARG A 245 5.45 -4.34 9.67
CA ARG A 245 5.16 -3.04 10.31
C ARG A 245 3.75 -2.93 10.89
N LEU A 246 2.78 -3.55 10.24
CA LEU A 246 1.37 -3.43 10.62
C LEU A 246 0.82 -4.65 11.36
N GLY A 247 1.61 -5.72 11.52
CA GLY A 247 1.15 -6.98 12.10
C GLY A 247 0.08 -7.68 11.26
N LEU A 248 0.16 -7.57 9.92
CA LEU A 248 -0.84 -8.18 9.03
C LEU A 248 -0.48 -9.65 8.75
N SER A 249 -1.51 -10.49 8.73
CA SER A 249 -1.43 -11.82 8.13
C SER A 249 -1.31 -11.71 6.61
N ILE A 250 -0.56 -12.60 5.97
CA ILE A 250 -0.43 -12.61 4.51
C ILE A 250 -1.45 -13.59 3.92
N SER A 251 -2.17 -13.21 2.88
CA SER A 251 -3.16 -14.09 2.25
C SER A 251 -2.52 -15.35 1.66
N LYS A 252 -3.24 -16.48 1.65
CA LYS A 252 -2.71 -17.77 1.13
C LYS A 252 -2.21 -17.68 -0.32
N ASP A 253 -2.90 -16.93 -1.19
CA ASP A 253 -2.41 -16.67 -2.55
C ASP A 253 -1.07 -15.90 -2.53
N THR A 254 -1.01 -14.82 -1.75
CA THR A 254 0.21 -14.02 -1.60
C THR A 254 1.36 -14.84 -1.01
N GLU A 255 1.12 -15.64 0.03
CA GLU A 255 2.14 -16.53 0.61
C GLU A 255 2.66 -17.55 -0.41
N THR A 256 1.76 -18.18 -1.16
CA THR A 256 2.12 -19.14 -2.22
C THR A 256 2.98 -18.47 -3.29
N ALA A 257 2.59 -17.29 -3.75
CA ALA A 257 3.33 -16.52 -4.74
C ALA A 257 4.74 -16.15 -4.26
N ILE A 258 4.88 -15.74 -2.99
CA ILE A 258 6.18 -15.43 -2.39
C ILE A 258 7.08 -16.66 -2.45
N CYS A 259 6.60 -17.82 -2.02
CA CYS A 259 7.39 -19.06 -2.02
C CYS A 259 7.86 -19.46 -3.43
N ILE A 260 7.00 -19.30 -4.44
CA ILE A 260 7.34 -19.64 -5.84
C ILE A 260 8.34 -18.64 -6.43
N LEU A 261 8.14 -17.34 -6.17
CA LEU A 261 8.88 -16.26 -6.84
C LEU A 261 10.01 -15.66 -5.99
N GLN A 262 10.29 -16.18 -4.79
CA GLN A 262 11.32 -15.65 -3.88
C GLN A 262 12.70 -15.47 -4.54
N SER A 263 13.08 -16.35 -5.48
CA SER A 263 14.36 -16.27 -6.18
C SER A 263 14.47 -15.05 -7.10
N SER A 264 13.35 -14.53 -7.60
CA SER A 264 13.30 -13.32 -8.43
C SER A 264 13.73 -12.07 -7.68
N VAL A 265 13.72 -12.08 -6.35
CA VAL A 265 14.21 -10.96 -5.54
C VAL A 265 15.70 -10.67 -5.81
N LYS A 266 16.48 -11.69 -6.22
CA LYS A 266 17.91 -11.52 -6.56
C LYS A 266 18.16 -10.64 -7.78
N SER A 267 17.17 -10.49 -8.67
CA SER A 267 17.33 -9.65 -9.87
C SER A 267 17.08 -8.17 -9.61
N LEU A 268 16.62 -7.81 -8.40
CA LEU A 268 16.42 -6.42 -8.02
C LEU A 268 17.76 -5.67 -7.95
N ASN A 269 17.74 -4.39 -8.36
CA ASN A 269 18.85 -3.49 -8.16
C ASN A 269 19.18 -3.39 -6.66
N LYS A 270 20.49 -3.42 -6.32
CA LYS A 270 21.02 -3.22 -4.97
C LYS A 270 20.45 -1.99 -4.26
N ASP A 271 20.24 -0.88 -4.98
CA ASP A 271 19.65 0.35 -4.41
C ASP A 271 18.22 0.11 -3.93
N ARG A 272 17.43 -0.64 -4.72
CA ARG A 272 16.05 -0.99 -4.36
C ARG A 272 16.01 -1.93 -3.17
N ILE A 273 16.90 -2.91 -3.13
CA ILE A 273 17.06 -3.82 -1.99
C ILE A 273 17.41 -3.03 -0.73
N LYS A 274 18.44 -2.18 -0.79
CA LYS A 274 18.89 -1.34 0.33
C LYS A 274 17.76 -0.45 0.85
N MET A 275 17.03 0.19 -0.05
CA MET A 275 15.88 1.02 0.30
C MET A 275 14.82 0.21 1.07
N GLU A 276 14.42 -0.97 0.58
CA GLU A 276 13.44 -1.80 1.28
C GLU A 276 13.95 -2.28 2.64
N LEU A 277 15.19 -2.75 2.73
CA LEU A 277 15.81 -3.17 3.99
C LEU A 277 15.85 -2.04 5.01
N ASN A 278 16.25 -0.83 4.61
CA ASN A 278 16.24 0.34 5.48
C ASN A 278 14.85 0.61 6.05
N TYR A 279 13.81 0.52 5.21
CA TYR A 279 12.44 0.70 5.71
C TYR A 279 11.96 -0.43 6.63
N MET A 280 12.42 -1.66 6.41
CA MET A 280 12.09 -2.83 7.24
C MET A 280 12.72 -2.74 8.63
N LEU A 281 13.97 -2.28 8.70
CA LEU A 281 14.73 -2.14 9.94
C LEU A 281 14.39 -0.86 10.72
N SER A 282 13.78 0.11 10.05
CA SER A 282 13.30 1.34 10.66
C SER A 282 11.88 1.18 11.25
N TYR A 283 11.43 2.18 12.00
CA TYR A 283 10.03 2.31 12.47
C TYR A 283 9.53 1.19 13.39
N GLY A 284 10.43 0.56 14.16
CA GLY A 284 10.06 -0.44 15.17
C GLY A 284 9.52 -1.77 14.61
N ALA A 285 9.72 -2.03 13.31
CA ALA A 285 9.22 -3.23 12.65
C ALA A 285 10.31 -4.29 12.40
N ALA A 286 11.55 -4.06 12.86
CA ALA A 286 12.71 -4.87 12.51
C ALA A 286 12.53 -6.35 12.85
N GLU A 287 12.21 -6.68 14.11
CA GLU A 287 11.99 -8.05 14.58
C GLU A 287 10.93 -8.78 13.75
N SER A 288 9.72 -8.21 13.70
CA SER A 288 8.59 -8.80 12.95
C SER A 288 8.94 -9.06 11.47
N THR A 289 9.71 -8.15 10.88
CA THR A 289 10.08 -8.23 9.47
C THR A 289 11.16 -9.27 9.24
N ILE A 290 12.17 -9.36 10.11
CA ILE A 290 13.23 -10.38 10.04
C ILE A 290 12.62 -11.78 10.19
N LEU A 291 11.67 -11.96 11.11
CA LEU A 291 10.93 -13.22 11.26
C LEU A 291 10.19 -13.61 9.98
N LEU A 292 9.51 -12.66 9.32
CA LEU A 292 8.85 -12.92 8.04
C LEU A 292 9.86 -13.24 6.93
N LEU A 293 10.98 -12.52 6.84
CA LEU A 293 12.05 -12.81 5.87
C LEU A 293 12.62 -14.22 6.07
N GLN A 294 12.77 -14.67 7.31
CA GLN A 294 13.23 -16.02 7.63
C GLN A 294 12.17 -17.07 7.25
N ARG A 295 10.89 -16.83 7.59
CA ARG A 295 9.76 -17.70 7.25
C ARG A 295 9.67 -17.97 5.74
N PHE A 296 9.85 -16.94 4.93
CA PHE A 296 9.84 -17.05 3.46
C PHE A 296 11.22 -17.32 2.86
N GLN A 297 12.22 -17.74 3.64
CA GLN A 297 13.58 -18.01 3.19
C GLN A 297 14.22 -16.90 2.33
N LEU A 298 13.82 -15.65 2.52
CA LEU A 298 14.36 -14.49 1.82
C LEU A 298 15.60 -13.93 2.54
N LEU A 299 15.72 -14.19 3.85
CA LEU A 299 16.83 -13.70 4.67
C LEU A 299 18.21 -14.15 4.11
N LYS A 300 18.28 -15.36 3.54
CA LYS A 300 19.50 -15.93 2.92
C LYS A 300 20.03 -15.13 1.73
N PHE A 301 19.19 -14.31 1.09
CA PHE A 301 19.62 -13.45 -0.02
C PHE A 301 20.27 -12.15 0.44
N PHE A 302 19.99 -11.72 1.67
CA PHE A 302 20.54 -10.49 2.24
C PHE A 302 21.71 -10.78 3.19
N LEU A 303 21.66 -11.91 3.91
CA LEU A 303 22.67 -12.33 4.87
C LEU A 303 23.03 -13.81 4.71
N PRO A 304 23.71 -14.20 3.62
CA PRO A 304 24.05 -15.60 3.37
C PRO A 304 24.87 -16.25 4.50
N PHE A 305 25.75 -15.49 5.16
CA PHE A 305 26.62 -15.99 6.22
C PHE A 305 25.94 -16.20 7.59
N HIS A 306 24.81 -15.52 7.85
CA HIS A 306 24.18 -15.52 9.17
C HIS A 306 23.05 -16.56 9.30
N VAL A 307 22.58 -17.10 8.18
CA VAL A 307 21.54 -18.14 8.18
C VAL A 307 22.06 -19.48 8.71
N CYS A 308 23.38 -19.71 8.67
CA CYS A 308 24.00 -20.96 9.14
C CYS A 308 24.36 -20.95 10.64
N THR A 309 24.32 -19.80 11.33
CA THR A 309 25.02 -19.64 12.61
C THR A 309 24.18 -19.12 13.78
N PHE A 310 22.94 -18.63 13.59
CA PHE A 310 22.25 -17.91 14.65
C PHE A 310 20.81 -18.35 14.95
N SER A 311 20.53 -18.55 16.24
CA SER A 311 19.19 -18.53 16.84
C SER A 311 18.60 -17.10 16.77
N VAL A 312 17.27 -16.99 16.61
CA VAL A 312 16.50 -15.75 16.37
C VAL A 312 16.85 -14.62 17.33
N SER A 313 17.14 -14.93 18.59
CA SER A 313 17.47 -13.97 19.64
C SER A 313 18.81 -13.25 19.43
N ASN A 314 19.79 -13.88 18.78
CA ASN A 314 21.13 -13.30 18.59
C ASN A 314 21.27 -12.51 17.28
N LEU A 315 20.40 -12.75 16.28
CA LEU A 315 20.37 -12.02 15.01
C LEU A 315 19.95 -10.56 15.19
N LEU A 316 19.00 -10.28 16.08
CA LEU A 316 18.56 -8.91 16.38
C LEU A 316 19.67 -8.07 17.03
N HIS A 317 20.45 -8.67 17.94
CA HIS A 317 21.56 -7.98 18.60
C HIS A 317 22.70 -7.69 17.63
N PHE A 318 23.02 -8.64 16.74
CA PHE A 318 24.02 -8.46 15.69
C PHE A 318 23.59 -7.41 14.65
N PHE A 319 22.29 -7.36 14.31
CA PHE A 319 21.76 -6.34 13.40
C PHE A 319 21.76 -4.94 14.00
N LEU A 320 21.43 -4.80 15.30
CA LEU A 320 21.57 -3.51 15.98
C LEU A 320 23.01 -3.00 15.86
N LEU A 321 23.99 -3.87 16.09
CA LEU A 321 25.42 -3.57 15.96
C LEU A 321 25.85 -3.18 14.53
N ILE A 322 25.29 -3.79 13.48
CA ILE A 322 25.57 -3.42 12.09
C ILE A 322 24.93 -2.08 11.73
N VAL A 323 23.67 -1.86 12.12
CA VAL A 323 22.93 -0.63 11.80
C VAL A 323 23.50 0.57 12.55
N THR A 324 24.03 0.40 13.78
CA THR A 324 24.71 1.46 14.52
C THR A 324 26.13 1.74 14.04
N ASN A 325 26.78 0.84 13.30
CA ASN A 325 28.14 1.00 12.77
C ASN A 325 28.22 1.24 11.26
N LEU A 326 27.10 1.39 10.57
CA LEU A 326 27.10 1.93 9.22
C LEU A 326 27.27 3.45 9.33
N PRO A 327 28.35 4.04 8.78
CA PRO A 327 28.50 5.49 8.80
C PRO A 327 27.29 6.11 8.10
N CYS A 328 26.69 7.11 8.74
CA CYS A 328 25.78 8.02 8.07
C CYS A 328 26.53 8.65 6.89
N ILE A 329 26.19 8.24 5.67
CA ILE A 329 26.62 8.87 4.42
C ILE A 329 25.41 9.56 3.81
#